data_AF-A0A6P0Z5I9-F1
#
_entry.id   AF-A0A6P0Z5I9-F1
#
_cell.length_a   1.000
_cell.length_b   1.000
_cell.length_c   1.000
_cell.angle_alpha   90.00
_cell.angle_beta   90.00
_cell.angle_gamma   90.00
#
_symmetry.space_group_name_H-M   'P 1'
#
loop_
_entity.id
_entity.type
_entity.pdbx_description
1 polymer ?
#
loop_
_entity_poly.entity_id
_entity_poly.type
_entity_poly.pdbx_seq_one_letter_code
_entity_poly.pdbx_strand_id
1 'polypeptide(L)'
;MAGGTKTNPNVNLSEESLSLAYPSRQNIEGLVEFMKEPMSYDGVYSIAEVHPATSSADIFPKMKNLSEEDLQDIAGHILIQQKVQPIRWAGGKTKV
;
A
#
# COMPACT_ATOMS: atom_id res chain seq x y z
N MET A 1 -15.49 1.10 -2.57
CA MET A 1 -14.62 0.72 -3.70
C MET A 1 -13.20 0.91 -3.22
N ALA A 2 -12.56 -0.19 -2.84
CA ALA A 2 -11.31 -0.22 -2.08
C ALA A 2 -10.14 -0.67 -2.98
N GLY A 3 -8.91 -0.30 -2.61
CA GLY A 3 -7.69 -0.67 -3.35
C GLY A 3 -7.26 0.26 -4.50
N GLY A 4 -8.03 1.31 -4.80
CA GLY A 4 -7.65 2.33 -5.78
C GLY A 4 -7.04 3.58 -5.14
N THR A 5 -5.96 4.11 -5.72
CA THR A 5 -5.32 5.33 -5.23
C THR A 5 -6.02 6.56 -5.81
N LYS A 6 -6.66 7.35 -4.94
CA LYS A 6 -7.44 8.53 -5.40
C LYS A 6 -6.56 9.69 -5.83
N THR A 7 -5.43 9.89 -5.16
CA THR A 7 -4.48 10.99 -5.42
C THR A 7 -3.61 10.72 -6.63
N ASN A 8 -3.39 9.46 -6.99
CA ASN A 8 -2.62 9.05 -8.17
C ASN A 8 -3.27 7.82 -8.84
N PRO A 9 -4.16 8.02 -9.84
CA PRO A 9 -4.86 6.92 -10.51
C PRO A 9 -3.96 5.94 -11.28
N ASN A 10 -2.69 6.30 -11.52
CA ASN A 10 -1.74 5.46 -12.26
C ASN A 10 -1.20 4.29 -11.42
N VAL A 11 -1.37 4.34 -10.10
CA VAL A 11 -0.90 3.30 -9.18
C VAL A 11 -2.07 2.76 -8.39
N ASN A 12 -2.15 1.44 -8.22
CA ASN A 12 -3.23 0.80 -7.45
C ASN A 12 -2.68 -0.37 -6.61
N LEU A 13 -3.53 -0.97 -5.79
CA LEU A 13 -3.18 -2.10 -4.93
C LEU A 13 -3.55 -3.45 -5.56
N SER A 14 -3.57 -3.57 -6.89
CA SER A 14 -3.76 -4.85 -7.57
C SER A 14 -2.51 -5.73 -7.44
N GLU A 15 -2.70 -7.04 -7.60
CA GLU A 15 -1.60 -8.01 -7.56
C GLU A 15 -0.52 -7.70 -8.60
N GLU A 16 -0.94 -7.35 -9.81
CA GLU A 16 -0.04 -6.98 -10.92
C GLU A 16 0.80 -5.75 -10.57
N SER A 17 0.17 -4.67 -10.05
CA SER A 17 0.88 -3.45 -9.66
C SER A 17 1.83 -3.67 -8.47
N LEU A 18 1.47 -4.51 -7.50
CA LEU A 18 2.38 -4.81 -6.39
C LEU A 18 3.55 -5.70 -6.80
N SER A 19 3.32 -6.63 -7.75
CA SER A 19 4.35 -7.53 -8.27
C SER A 19 5.41 -6.79 -9.09
N LEU A 20 4.98 -5.81 -9.89
CA LEU A 20 5.83 -5.00 -10.78
C LEU A 20 6.50 -3.80 -10.10
N ALA A 21 6.19 -3.53 -8.83
CA ALA A 21 6.89 -2.51 -8.05
C ALA A 21 8.33 -2.96 -7.73
N TYR A 22 9.23 -1.99 -7.52
CA TYR A 22 10.60 -2.25 -7.08
C TYR A 22 10.89 -1.56 -5.74
N PRO A 23 11.29 -2.31 -4.69
CA PRO A 23 11.25 -3.77 -4.56
C PRO A 23 9.82 -4.33 -4.65
N SER A 24 9.68 -5.63 -4.90
CA SER A 24 8.36 -6.26 -5.06
C SER A 24 7.55 -6.18 -3.77
N ARG A 25 6.31 -5.69 -3.87
CA ARG A 25 5.40 -5.45 -2.73
C ARG A 25 4.28 -6.49 -2.64
N GLN A 26 4.40 -7.59 -3.37
CA GLN A 26 3.43 -8.69 -3.39
C GLN A 26 3.66 -9.69 -2.24
N ASN A 27 4.10 -9.21 -1.07
CA ASN A 27 4.33 -10.02 0.12
C ASN A 27 4.17 -9.15 1.37
N ILE A 28 4.03 -9.81 2.53
CA ILE A 28 3.77 -9.13 3.80
C ILE A 28 4.96 -8.23 4.16
N GLU A 29 6.19 -8.75 4.04
CA GLU A 29 7.42 -8.04 4.40
C GLU A 29 7.57 -6.73 3.62
N GLY A 30 7.38 -6.76 2.30
CA GLY A 30 7.48 -5.61 1.41
C GLY A 30 6.37 -4.58 1.62
N LEU A 31 5.16 -4.99 2.00
CA LEU A 31 4.10 -4.05 2.39
C LEU A 31 4.38 -3.41 3.75
N VAL A 32 4.85 -4.19 4.73
CA VAL A 32 5.25 -3.66 6.03
C VAL A 32 6.41 -2.69 5.89
N GLU A 33 7.42 -3.04 5.09
CA GLU A 33 8.55 -2.15 4.77
C GLU A 33 8.05 -0.87 4.09
N PHE A 34 7.13 -0.97 3.12
CA PHE A 34 6.53 0.20 2.49
C PHE A 34 5.76 1.10 3.48
N MET A 35 5.11 0.54 4.50
CA MET A 35 4.43 1.33 5.54
C MET A 35 5.40 1.93 6.58
N LYS A 36 6.61 1.40 6.69
CA LYS A 36 7.68 1.99 7.50
C LYS A 36 8.38 3.11 6.73
N GLU A 37 8.84 2.81 5.53
CA GLU A 37 9.62 3.67 4.66
C GLU A 37 9.09 3.61 3.22
N PRO A 38 8.07 4.42 2.88
CA PRO A 38 7.46 4.35 1.56
C PRO A 38 8.42 4.94 0.54
N MET A 39 8.70 4.16 -0.50
CA MET A 39 9.47 4.60 -1.66
C MET A 39 8.57 4.75 -2.89
N SER A 40 9.05 5.48 -3.88
CA SER A 40 8.43 5.54 -5.21
C SER A 40 8.26 4.13 -5.80
N TYR A 41 7.41 4.01 -6.82
CA TYR A 41 7.08 2.72 -7.45
C TYR A 41 8.30 1.97 -8.00
N ASP A 42 9.30 2.74 -8.45
CA ASP A 42 10.61 2.31 -8.93
C ASP A 42 11.69 2.20 -7.83
N GLY A 43 11.38 2.57 -6.59
CA GLY A 43 12.30 2.45 -5.45
C GLY A 43 13.43 3.49 -5.42
N VAL A 44 13.38 4.52 -6.27
CA VAL A 44 14.51 5.47 -6.44
C VAL A 44 14.56 6.54 -5.36
N TYR A 45 13.41 6.99 -4.85
CA TYR A 45 13.33 8.06 -3.85
C TYR A 45 12.26 7.77 -2.81
N SER A 46 12.46 8.29 -1.60
CA SER A 46 11.49 8.20 -0.51
C SER A 46 10.32 9.16 -0.75
N ILE A 47 9.11 8.72 -0.41
CA ILE A 47 7.87 9.52 -0.47
C ILE A 47 7.25 9.72 0.92
N ALA A 48 8.03 9.54 1.99
CA ALA A 48 7.55 9.61 3.37
C ALA A 48 6.91 10.97 3.73
N GLU A 49 7.32 12.06 3.08
CA GLU A 49 6.73 13.40 3.30
C GLU A 49 5.29 13.53 2.78
N VAL A 50 4.93 12.75 1.77
CA VAL A 50 3.63 12.85 1.07
C VAL A 50 2.77 11.60 1.22
N HIS A 51 3.31 10.53 1.81
CA HIS A 51 2.63 9.27 2.05
C HIS A 51 2.70 8.89 3.54
N PRO A 52 1.59 8.42 4.14
CA PRO A 52 1.59 7.96 5.53
C PRO A 52 2.61 6.85 5.74
N ALA A 53 3.49 7.04 6.72
CA ALA A 53 4.48 6.06 7.13
C ALA A 53 4.85 6.19 8.59
N THR A 54 5.46 5.14 9.13
CA THR A 54 6.00 5.15 10.49
C THR A 54 7.16 6.13 10.62
N SER A 55 8.02 6.22 9.61
CA SER A 55 9.13 7.19 9.59
C SER A 55 8.67 8.66 9.49
N SER A 56 7.45 8.91 8.97
CA SER A 56 6.83 10.24 8.89
C SER A 56 5.63 10.38 9.83
N ALA A 57 5.62 9.62 10.93
CA ALA A 57 4.54 9.65 11.91
C ALA A 57 4.35 11.03 12.56
N ASP A 58 5.35 11.90 12.49
CA ASP A 58 5.25 13.31 12.92
C ASP A 58 4.30 14.14 12.06
N ILE A 59 4.27 13.90 10.75
CA ILE A 59 3.36 14.58 9.81
C ILE A 59 2.02 13.84 9.74
N PHE A 60 2.04 12.52 9.94
CA PHE A 60 0.86 11.66 9.92
C PHE A 60 0.59 11.03 11.31
N PRO A 61 -0.10 11.75 12.22
CA PRO A 61 -0.32 11.30 13.60
C PRO A 61 -1.02 9.94 13.72
N LYS A 62 -1.80 9.56 12.70
CA LYS A 62 -2.49 8.26 12.66
C LYS A 62 -1.53 7.07 12.60
N MET A 63 -0.29 7.27 12.17
CA MET A 63 0.73 6.23 12.12
C MET A 63 1.43 6.02 13.47
N LYS A 64 1.32 6.97 14.44
CA LYS A 64 2.01 6.88 15.74
C LYS A 64 1.52 5.73 16.62
N ASN A 65 0.26 5.34 16.47
CA ASN A 65 -0.38 4.33 17.31
C ASN A 65 -0.40 2.94 16.66
N LEU A 66 0.23 2.77 15.49
CA LEU A 66 0.26 1.49 14.80
C LEU A 66 1.44 0.66 15.31
N SER A 67 1.14 -0.53 15.82
CA SER A 67 2.13 -1.53 16.19
C SER A 67 2.61 -2.33 14.97
N GLU A 68 3.69 -3.08 15.13
CA GLU A 68 4.18 -4.01 14.10
C GLU A 68 3.11 -5.03 13.68
N GLU A 69 2.27 -5.48 14.62
CA GLU A 69 1.16 -6.38 14.38
C GLU A 69 0.07 -5.72 13.51
N ASP A 70 -0.28 -4.46 13.82
CA ASP A 70 -1.23 -3.70 13.00
C ASP A 70 -0.75 -3.53 11.56
N LEU A 71 0.56 -3.30 11.36
CA LEU A 71 1.16 -3.22 10.03
C LEU A 71 1.04 -4.55 9.27
N GLN A 72 1.28 -5.68 9.94
CA GLN A 72 1.10 -7.00 9.34
C GLN A 72 -0.35 -7.28 8.98
N ASP A 73 -1.31 -6.91 9.83
CA ASP A 73 -2.73 -7.06 9.58
C ASP A 73 -3.21 -6.22 8.39
N ILE A 74 -2.72 -4.99 8.26
CA ILE A 74 -3.00 -4.13 7.10
C ILE A 74 -2.45 -4.77 5.82
N ALA A 75 -1.20 -5.26 5.85
CA ALA A 75 -0.58 -5.95 4.72
C ALA A 75 -1.37 -7.21 4.34
N GLY A 76 -1.76 -8.03 5.33
CA GLY A 76 -2.58 -9.21 5.14
C GLY A 76 -3.93 -8.89 4.53
N HIS A 77 -4.59 -7.82 4.98
CA HIS A 77 -5.85 -7.36 4.41
C HIS A 77 -5.70 -7.03 2.92
N ILE A 78 -4.66 -6.29 2.52
CA ILE A 78 -4.42 -5.92 1.11
C ILE A 78 -4.28 -7.17 0.24
N LEU A 79 -3.47 -8.14 0.67
CA LEU A 79 -3.22 -9.37 -0.10
C LEU A 79 -4.45 -10.29 -0.16
N ILE A 80 -5.23 -10.37 0.91
CA ILE A 80 -6.45 -11.19 0.95
C ILE A 80 -7.54 -10.57 0.08
N GLN A 81 -7.73 -9.24 0.13
CA GLN A 81 -8.77 -8.56 -0.64
C GLN A 81 -8.57 -8.73 -2.16
N GLN A 82 -7.33 -8.78 -2.63
CA GLN A 82 -7.01 -9.11 -4.03
C GLN A 82 -7.60 -10.46 -4.45
N LYS A 83 -7.53 -11.47 -3.57
CA LYS A 83 -8.03 -12.83 -3.84
C LYS A 83 -9.55 -12.93 -3.70
N VAL A 84 -10.14 -12.23 -2.74
CA VAL A 84 -11.58 -12.26 -2.49
C VAL A 84 -12.35 -11.46 -3.55
N GLN A 85 -11.79 -10.35 -4.02
CA GLN A 85 -12.46 -9.44 -4.96
C GLN A 85 -11.56 -9.00 -6.12
N PRO A 86 -11.06 -9.92 -6.97
CA PRO A 86 -10.04 -9.61 -7.98
C PRO A 86 -10.46 -8.54 -9.00
N ILE A 87 -11.77 -8.42 -9.28
CA ILE A 87 -12.30 -7.45 -10.26
C ILE A 87 -12.66 -6.12 -9.61
N ARG A 88 -13.13 -6.14 -8.36
CA ARG A 88 -13.63 -4.95 -7.64
C ARG A 88 -12.53 -4.24 -6.85
N TRP A 89 -11.56 -4.99 -6.35
CA TRP A 89 -10.36 -4.46 -5.72
C TRP A 89 -9.49 -3.78 -6.77
N ALA A 90 -9.10 -2.53 -6.53
CA ALA A 90 -8.36 -1.71 -7.49
C ALA A 90 -9.05 -1.44 -8.86
N GLY A 91 -10.25 -1.99 -9.10
CA GLY A 91 -11.00 -1.84 -10.37
C GLY A 91 -11.73 -0.51 -10.55
N GLY A 92 -11.75 0.36 -9.54
CA GLY A 92 -12.37 1.68 -9.62
C GLY A 92 -13.90 1.65 -9.75
N LYS A 93 -14.48 2.75 -10.24
CA LYS A 93 -15.96 2.90 -10.35
C LYS A 93 -16.58 2.12 -11.50
N THR A 94 -15.79 1.70 -12.49
CA THR A 94 -16.26 1.05 -13.71
C THR A 94 -16.38 -0.46 -13.58
N LYS A 95 -15.76 -1.06 -12.55
CA LYS A 95 -15.76 -2.52 -12.32
C LYS A 95 -16.55 -2.87 -11.05
N VAL A 96 -17.85 -2.55 -11.04
CA VAL A 96 -18.81 -2.85 -9.95
C VAL A 96 -19.45 -4.20 -10.15
#